data_AF-A0A925AZZ5-F1
#
_entry.id   AF-A0A925AZZ5-F1
#
_cell.length_a   1.000
_cell.length_b   1.000
_cell.length_c   1.000
_cell.angle_alpha   90.00
_cell.angle_beta   90.00
_cell.angle_gamma   90.00
#
_symmetry.space_group_name_H-M   'P 1'
#
loop_
_entity.id
_entity.type
_entity.pdbx_description
1 polymer ?
#
loop_
_entity_poly.entity_id
_entity_poly.type
_entity_poly.pdbx_seq_one_letter_code
_entity_poly.pdbx_strand_id
1 'polypeptide(L)'
;MKIVNKLLIILCATFLLSTQCLAQETFEKPQARLIDEFGNEYPTRTAARLDNFAVEIQNNPSAKGFIISYHSQTELAGKSARNLKGCENYLTESRGIDKNRLIFIEGGEAQNTVTELWIVPFGTTPKIRQDAYKKVFNDKITKKYDSYYFPIEDKNAPVSEYEGCYGFCNDASLGTFASLVKKDNDATAFVILYPEISDRKTVFAKMLQSVRRDLTKKYELPLLKLKIINGGFRRQRSVELWILPKGEHAPVATPNAFPKVRKKRK
;
A
#
# COMPACT_ATOMS: atom_id res chain seq x y z
N MET A 1 10.84 -79.99 -29.67
CA MET A 1 10.09 -78.74 -29.94
C MET A 1 9.46 -78.04 -28.72
N LYS A 2 9.45 -78.61 -27.49
CA LYS A 2 8.84 -77.95 -26.31
C LYS A 2 9.81 -77.10 -25.47
N ILE A 3 11.12 -77.22 -25.68
CA ILE A 3 12.16 -76.53 -24.89
C ILE A 3 12.46 -75.13 -25.45
N VAL A 4 12.37 -74.95 -26.77
CA VAL A 4 12.66 -73.67 -27.45
C VAL A 4 11.62 -72.59 -27.12
N ASN A 5 10.35 -72.96 -26.93
CA ASN A 5 9.29 -72.01 -26.54
C ASN A 5 9.42 -71.51 -25.09
N LYS A 6 10.09 -72.24 -24.19
CA LYS A 6 10.30 -71.77 -22.81
C LYS A 6 11.47 -70.78 -22.70
N LEU A 7 12.51 -70.92 -23.54
CA LEU A 7 13.62 -69.95 -23.57
C LEU A 7 13.22 -68.61 -24.19
N LEU A 8 12.35 -68.60 -25.21
CA LEU A 8 11.90 -67.38 -25.88
C LEU A 8 11.03 -66.48 -24.97
N ILE A 9 10.23 -67.08 -24.08
CA ILE A 9 9.39 -66.35 -23.12
C ILE A 9 10.25 -65.70 -22.02
N ILE A 10 11.33 -66.35 -21.58
CA ILE A 10 12.24 -65.81 -20.56
C ILE A 10 13.09 -64.65 -21.14
N LEU A 11 13.43 -64.70 -22.44
CA LEU A 11 14.17 -63.64 -23.10
C LEU A 11 13.33 -62.37 -23.34
N CYS A 12 12.02 -62.51 -23.64
CA CYS A 12 11.11 -61.35 -23.72
C CYS A 12 10.80 -60.74 -22.34
N ALA A 13 10.77 -61.54 -21.27
CA ALA A 13 10.51 -61.06 -19.92
C ALA A 13 11.68 -60.25 -19.33
N THR A 14 12.91 -60.44 -19.81
CA THR A 14 14.08 -59.70 -19.31
C THR A 14 14.33 -58.38 -20.05
N PHE A 15 13.83 -58.23 -21.28
CA PHE A 15 13.93 -56.96 -22.01
C PHE A 15 12.89 -55.92 -21.56
N LEU A 16 11.74 -56.35 -21.03
CA LEU A 16 10.67 -55.49 -20.51
C LEU A 16 10.95 -54.88 -19.12
N LEU A 17 12.03 -55.27 -18.45
CA LEU A 17 12.40 -54.75 -17.13
C LEU A 17 13.47 -53.64 -17.15
N SER A 18 13.98 -53.26 -18.32
CA SER A 18 15.09 -52.29 -18.43
C SER A 18 14.68 -50.84 -18.72
N THR A 19 13.39 -50.55 -18.92
CA THR A 19 12.86 -49.22 -19.25
C THR A 19 11.94 -48.63 -18.18
N GLN A 20 12.25 -48.86 -16.90
CA GLN A 20 11.76 -47.99 -15.83
C GLN A 20 12.94 -47.22 -15.25
N CYS A 21 13.51 -46.35 -16.08
CA CYS A 21 14.22 -45.18 -15.55
C CYS A 21 13.14 -44.34 -14.87
N LEU A 22 12.99 -44.55 -13.56
CA LEU A 22 12.22 -43.68 -12.69
C LEU A 22 12.81 -42.29 -12.83
N ALA A 23 12.22 -41.47 -13.70
CA ALA A 23 12.29 -40.04 -13.58
C ALA A 23 11.63 -39.71 -12.24
N GLN A 24 12.42 -39.72 -11.16
CA GLN A 24 12.05 -38.99 -9.96
C GLN A 24 11.99 -37.53 -10.39
N GLU A 25 10.79 -37.07 -10.75
CA GLU A 25 10.47 -35.65 -10.66
C GLU A 25 10.78 -35.25 -9.23
N THR A 26 11.92 -34.58 -9.05
CA THR A 26 12.21 -33.88 -7.81
C THR A 26 11.11 -32.84 -7.68
N PHE A 27 10.07 -33.16 -6.90
CA PHE A 27 9.06 -32.19 -6.49
C PHE A 27 9.78 -31.13 -5.66
N GLU A 28 10.29 -30.12 -6.35
CA GLU A 28 10.86 -28.96 -5.71
C GLU A 28 9.73 -28.33 -4.90
N LYS A 29 9.95 -28.22 -3.58
CA LYS A 29 8.91 -27.70 -2.67
C LYS A 29 8.46 -26.34 -3.20
N PRO A 30 7.14 -26.07 -3.29
CA PRO A 30 6.65 -24.77 -3.72
C PRO A 30 7.34 -23.66 -2.92
N GLN A 31 7.96 -22.71 -3.61
CA GLN A 31 8.64 -21.58 -2.97
C GLN A 31 7.93 -20.28 -3.33
N ALA A 32 7.97 -19.33 -2.41
CA ALA A 32 7.55 -17.96 -2.71
C ALA A 32 8.45 -17.36 -3.79
N ARG A 33 7.84 -16.76 -4.80
CA ARG A 33 8.54 -16.19 -5.96
C ARG A 33 8.25 -14.70 -6.07
N LEU A 34 9.32 -13.92 -6.16
CA LEU A 34 9.24 -12.50 -6.52
C LEU A 34 8.92 -12.42 -8.02
N ILE A 35 7.83 -11.73 -8.34
CA ILE A 35 7.37 -11.52 -9.72
C ILE A 35 7.95 -10.23 -10.27
N ASP A 36 7.89 -9.17 -9.46
CA ASP A 36 8.30 -7.84 -9.88
C ASP A 36 8.72 -7.00 -8.66
N GLU A 37 9.57 -6.03 -8.93
CA GLU A 37 10.05 -5.03 -8.00
C GLU A 37 10.15 -3.68 -8.71
N PHE A 38 9.55 -2.64 -8.14
CA PHE A 38 9.60 -1.31 -8.72
C PHE A 38 9.51 -0.20 -7.66
N GLY A 39 10.12 0.94 -7.98
CA GLY A 39 10.12 2.12 -7.12
C GLY A 39 8.91 3.03 -7.34
N ASN A 40 9.11 4.33 -7.19
CA ASN A 40 8.07 5.32 -7.48
C ASN A 40 7.94 5.49 -9.00
N GLU A 41 6.91 4.88 -9.59
CA GLU A 41 6.64 4.87 -11.02
C GLU A 41 5.42 5.73 -11.38
N TYR A 42 5.28 6.04 -12.68
CA TYR A 42 4.05 6.66 -13.18
C TYR A 42 2.84 5.71 -12.99
N PRO A 43 1.62 6.23 -12.77
CA PRO A 43 0.40 5.43 -12.58
C PRO A 43 0.19 4.37 -13.66
N THR A 44 0.35 4.76 -14.93
CA THR A 44 0.15 3.85 -16.08
C THR A 44 1.15 2.70 -16.08
N ARG A 45 2.40 2.93 -15.67
CA ARG A 45 3.41 1.88 -15.53
C ARG A 45 3.11 0.97 -14.33
N THR A 46 2.66 1.56 -13.22
CA THR A 46 2.24 0.80 -12.04
C THR A 46 1.05 -0.11 -12.38
N ALA A 47 0.04 0.41 -13.07
CA ALA A 47 -1.11 -0.34 -13.55
C ALA A 47 -0.70 -1.53 -14.43
N ALA A 48 0.17 -1.31 -15.43
CA ALA A 48 0.66 -2.39 -16.30
C ALA A 48 1.40 -3.51 -15.53
N ARG A 49 2.18 -3.14 -14.50
CA ARG A 49 2.85 -4.12 -13.63
C ARG A 49 1.84 -4.90 -12.78
N LEU A 50 0.83 -4.22 -12.25
CA LEU A 50 -0.26 -4.85 -11.50
C LEU A 50 -1.16 -5.73 -12.39
N ASP A 51 -1.33 -5.39 -13.67
CA ASP A 51 -2.01 -6.23 -14.65
C ASP A 51 -1.30 -7.56 -14.83
N ASN A 52 0.03 -7.54 -15.01
CA ASN A 52 0.84 -8.74 -15.11
C ASN A 52 0.76 -9.56 -13.81
N PHE A 53 0.80 -8.90 -12.66
CA PHE A 53 0.66 -9.58 -11.38
C PHE A 53 -0.71 -10.21 -11.16
N ALA A 54 -1.79 -9.57 -11.63
CA ALA A 54 -3.12 -10.14 -11.60
C ALA A 54 -3.21 -11.44 -12.43
N VAL A 55 -2.56 -11.48 -13.60
CA VAL A 55 -2.45 -12.71 -14.42
C VAL A 55 -1.71 -13.81 -13.66
N GLU A 56 -0.59 -13.48 -13.01
CA GLU A 56 0.17 -14.45 -12.19
C GLU A 56 -0.69 -15.02 -11.04
N ILE A 57 -1.48 -14.19 -10.37
CA ILE A 57 -2.40 -14.63 -9.31
C ILE A 57 -3.49 -15.54 -9.89
N GLN A 58 -4.06 -15.23 -11.05
CA GLN A 58 -5.09 -16.05 -11.69
C GLN A 58 -4.56 -17.43 -12.12
N ASN A 59 -3.33 -17.47 -12.65
CA ASN A 59 -2.67 -18.72 -13.04
C ASN A 59 -2.26 -19.60 -11.85
N ASN A 60 -2.21 -19.05 -10.63
CA ASN A 60 -1.82 -19.76 -9.42
C ASN A 60 -2.95 -19.74 -8.37
N PRO A 61 -4.08 -20.44 -8.59
CA PRO A 61 -5.29 -20.30 -7.78
C PRO A 61 -5.12 -20.71 -6.30
N SER A 62 -4.19 -21.62 -6.00
CA SER A 62 -3.86 -22.06 -4.64
C SER A 62 -2.87 -21.12 -3.91
N ALA A 63 -2.27 -20.17 -4.62
CA ALA A 63 -1.34 -19.20 -4.07
C ALA A 63 -2.04 -17.88 -3.72
N LYS A 64 -1.40 -17.11 -2.83
CA LYS A 64 -1.77 -15.72 -2.55
C LYS A 64 -0.78 -14.75 -3.18
N GLY A 65 -1.30 -13.61 -3.63
CA GLY A 65 -0.49 -12.46 -4.02
C GLY A 65 -0.10 -11.65 -2.79
N PHE A 66 1.18 -11.44 -2.58
CA PHE A 66 1.70 -10.55 -1.53
C PHE A 66 2.23 -9.27 -2.19
N ILE A 67 1.79 -8.13 -1.68
CA ILE A 67 2.27 -6.81 -2.08
C ILE A 67 2.94 -6.19 -0.86
N ILE A 68 4.23 -5.91 -0.96
CA ILE A 68 5.01 -5.33 0.14
C ILE A 68 5.52 -3.97 -0.31
N SER A 69 5.19 -2.91 0.42
CA SER A 69 5.66 -1.56 0.08
C SER A 69 6.54 -1.00 1.19
N TYR A 70 7.66 -0.45 0.79
CA TYR A 70 8.68 0.17 1.63
C TYR A 70 8.81 1.64 1.22
N HIS A 71 9.09 2.50 2.20
CA HIS A 71 9.41 3.90 1.97
C HIS A 71 10.90 4.16 2.22
N SER A 72 11.47 5.15 1.53
CA SER A 72 12.86 5.54 1.79
C SER A 72 13.00 6.32 3.09
N GLN A 73 14.24 6.48 3.57
CA GLN A 73 14.54 7.27 4.77
C GLN A 73 14.14 8.75 4.64
N THR A 74 14.03 9.26 3.41
CA THR A 74 13.66 10.66 3.11
C THR A 74 12.16 10.84 2.97
N GLU A 75 11.39 9.76 2.93
CA GLU A 75 9.94 9.79 2.77
C GLU A 75 9.20 9.68 4.12
N LEU A 76 7.92 10.02 4.08
CA LEU A 76 7.03 9.89 5.23
C LEU A 76 6.49 8.47 5.32
N ALA A 77 6.30 7.97 6.55
CA ALA A 77 5.90 6.58 6.79
C ALA A 77 4.57 6.21 6.12
N GLY A 78 3.62 7.15 6.03
CA GLY A 78 2.33 6.93 5.38
C GLY A 78 2.40 6.72 3.86
N LYS A 79 3.56 6.94 3.22
CA LYS A 79 3.73 6.77 1.77
C LYS A 79 3.56 5.31 1.34
N SER A 80 4.14 4.36 2.06
CA SER A 80 3.96 2.93 1.79
C SER A 80 2.50 2.50 1.95
N ALA A 81 1.82 2.96 3.00
CA ALA A 81 0.40 2.69 3.21
C ALA A 81 -0.48 3.20 2.05
N ARG A 82 -0.21 4.42 1.55
CA ARG A 82 -0.91 4.97 0.38
C ARG A 82 -0.69 4.13 -0.87
N ASN A 83 0.56 3.77 -1.15
CA ASN A 83 0.91 2.97 -2.31
C ASN A 83 0.19 1.60 -2.25
N LEU A 84 0.21 0.92 -1.11
CA LEU A 84 -0.47 -0.36 -0.92
C LEU A 84 -1.97 -0.27 -1.16
N LYS A 85 -2.62 0.80 -0.67
CA LYS A 85 -4.06 0.97 -0.91
C LYS A 85 -4.38 1.24 -2.38
N GLY A 86 -3.51 1.98 -3.07
CA GLY A 86 -3.61 2.15 -4.53
C GLY A 86 -3.56 0.79 -5.24
N CYS A 87 -2.59 -0.06 -4.88
CA CYS A 87 -2.49 -1.41 -5.40
C CYS A 87 -3.72 -2.27 -5.05
N GLU A 88 -4.22 -2.18 -3.81
CA GLU A 88 -5.43 -2.89 -3.37
C GLU A 88 -6.61 -2.52 -4.24
N ASN A 89 -6.96 -1.22 -4.30
CA ASN A 89 -8.11 -0.76 -5.06
C ASN A 89 -8.01 -1.18 -6.53
N TYR A 90 -6.83 -1.01 -7.15
CA TYR A 90 -6.64 -1.41 -8.55
C TYR A 90 -6.88 -2.91 -8.75
N LEU A 91 -6.25 -3.77 -7.93
CA LEU A 91 -6.37 -5.22 -8.07
C LEU A 91 -7.78 -5.72 -7.76
N THR A 92 -8.46 -5.16 -6.75
CA THR A 92 -9.79 -5.62 -6.35
C THR A 92 -10.91 -5.00 -7.18
N GLU A 93 -10.86 -3.70 -7.45
CA GLU A 93 -11.95 -2.97 -8.11
C GLU A 93 -11.81 -3.00 -9.63
N SER A 94 -10.59 -2.83 -10.17
CA SER A 94 -10.36 -2.81 -11.63
C SER A 94 -10.10 -4.20 -12.21
N ARG A 95 -9.40 -5.07 -11.48
CA ARG A 95 -9.05 -6.43 -11.95
C ARG A 95 -9.91 -7.55 -11.35
N GLY A 96 -10.78 -7.23 -10.40
CA GLY A 96 -11.72 -8.20 -9.83
C GLY A 96 -11.05 -9.35 -9.05
N ILE A 97 -9.81 -9.17 -8.59
CA ILE A 97 -9.13 -10.17 -7.78
C ILE A 97 -9.80 -10.20 -6.40
N ASP A 98 -10.21 -11.38 -5.95
CA ASP A 98 -10.74 -11.55 -4.59
C ASP A 98 -9.70 -11.07 -3.57
N LYS A 99 -10.10 -10.11 -2.73
CA LYS A 99 -9.28 -9.53 -1.67
C LYS A 99 -8.68 -10.59 -0.74
N ASN A 100 -9.35 -11.72 -0.51
CA ASN A 100 -8.83 -12.80 0.33
C ASN A 100 -7.60 -13.50 -0.25
N ARG A 101 -7.36 -13.33 -1.56
CA ARG A 101 -6.18 -13.80 -2.29
C ARG A 101 -5.02 -12.82 -2.24
N LEU A 102 -5.20 -11.65 -1.66
CA LEU A 102 -4.20 -10.59 -1.59
C LEU A 102 -3.79 -10.33 -0.14
N ILE A 103 -2.50 -10.11 0.09
CA ILE A 103 -1.94 -9.71 1.38
C ILE A 103 -1.09 -8.46 1.16
N PHE A 104 -1.40 -7.40 1.90
CA PHE A 104 -0.70 -6.11 1.81
C PHE A 104 0.13 -5.89 3.07
N ILE A 105 1.43 -5.61 2.91
CA ILE A 105 2.37 -5.47 4.01
C ILE A 105 3.12 -4.14 3.88
N GLU A 106 3.07 -3.35 4.94
CA GLU A 106 3.98 -2.22 5.11
C GLU A 106 5.35 -2.77 5.53
N GLY A 107 6.28 -2.85 4.57
CA GLY A 107 7.60 -3.43 4.75
C GLY A 107 8.55 -2.57 5.60
N GLY A 108 8.13 -1.35 5.94
CA GLY A 108 8.90 -0.40 6.73
C GLY A 108 9.79 0.49 5.87
N GLU A 109 10.97 0.79 6.41
CA GLU A 109 11.95 1.69 5.80
C GLU A 109 12.99 0.86 5.04
N ALA A 110 13.35 1.29 3.83
CA ALA A 110 14.39 0.68 3.01
C ALA A 110 15.33 1.77 2.47
N GLN A 111 16.38 1.37 1.73
CA GLN A 111 17.28 2.36 1.13
C GLN A 111 16.54 3.27 0.13
N ASN A 112 15.62 2.69 -0.63
CA ASN A 112 14.80 3.38 -1.62
C ASN A 112 13.32 3.04 -1.43
N THR A 113 12.44 3.87 -1.99
CA THR A 113 11.01 3.56 -2.10
C THR A 113 10.85 2.40 -3.07
N VAL A 114 10.15 1.35 -2.64
CA VAL A 114 10.06 0.13 -3.44
C VAL A 114 8.82 -0.67 -3.08
N THR A 115 8.22 -1.28 -4.10
CA THR A 115 7.08 -2.19 -4.00
C THR A 115 7.47 -3.52 -4.60
N GLU A 116 7.24 -4.60 -3.87
CA GLU A 116 7.49 -5.97 -4.28
C GLU A 116 6.18 -6.70 -4.51
N LEU A 117 6.11 -7.45 -5.60
CA LEU A 117 4.98 -8.31 -5.94
C LEU A 117 5.41 -9.76 -5.88
N TRP A 118 4.76 -10.55 -5.03
CA TRP A 118 5.13 -11.93 -4.74
C TRP A 118 3.96 -12.88 -4.98
N ILE A 119 4.24 -14.05 -5.56
CA ILE A 119 3.32 -15.19 -5.53
C ILE A 119 3.81 -16.15 -4.44
N VAL A 120 2.93 -16.43 -3.49
CA VAL A 120 3.26 -17.18 -2.28
C VAL A 120 2.35 -18.40 -2.19
N PRO A 121 2.88 -19.61 -2.46
CA PRO A 121 2.17 -20.85 -2.20
C PRO A 121 1.76 -21.01 -0.74
N PHE A 122 0.69 -21.76 -0.49
CA PHE A 122 0.23 -22.05 0.86
C PHE A 122 1.36 -22.65 1.73
N GLY A 123 1.47 -22.18 2.98
CA GLY A 123 2.49 -22.65 3.93
C GLY A 123 3.89 -22.04 3.73
N THR A 124 4.04 -21.09 2.82
CA THR A 124 5.31 -20.37 2.59
C THR A 124 5.17 -18.88 2.91
N THR A 125 6.29 -18.16 2.91
CA THR A 125 6.33 -16.70 3.11
C THR A 125 7.28 -16.04 2.13
N PRO A 126 7.05 -14.77 1.74
CA PRO A 126 8.06 -13.98 1.04
C PRO A 126 9.38 -13.93 1.81
N LYS A 127 10.49 -13.80 1.08
CA LYS A 127 11.77 -13.50 1.71
C LYS A 127 11.79 -12.03 2.11
N ILE A 128 12.31 -11.74 3.30
CA ILE A 128 12.47 -10.37 3.77
C ILE A 128 13.60 -9.72 2.95
N ARG A 129 13.37 -8.51 2.43
CA ARG A 129 14.39 -7.70 1.76
C ARG A 129 15.57 -7.43 2.71
N GLN A 130 16.80 -7.52 2.20
CA GLN A 130 18.01 -7.42 3.02
C GLN A 130 18.31 -5.99 3.50
N ASP A 131 18.01 -4.98 2.69
CA ASP A 131 18.15 -3.55 3.04
C ASP A 131 16.91 -2.99 3.75
N ALA A 132 15.92 -3.83 4.09
CA ALA A 132 14.82 -3.41 4.94
C ALA A 132 15.32 -3.18 6.37
N TYR A 133 15.28 -1.92 6.81
CA TYR A 133 15.65 -1.57 8.17
C TYR A 133 14.55 -2.07 9.12
N LYS A 134 14.91 -3.02 10.00
CA LYS A 134 14.05 -3.44 11.12
C LYS A 134 13.89 -2.26 12.09
N LYS A 135 12.94 -1.37 11.84
CA LYS A 135 12.47 -0.48 12.89
C LYS A 135 11.47 -1.24 13.75
N VAL A 136 11.88 -1.52 14.99
CA VAL A 136 10.96 -1.38 16.11
C VAL A 136 10.48 0.07 16.01
N PHE A 137 9.20 0.29 15.75
CA PHE A 137 8.60 1.62 15.87
C PHE A 137 8.98 2.09 17.28
N ASN A 138 10.01 2.94 17.42
CA ASN A 138 10.45 3.35 18.74
C ASN A 138 9.39 4.36 19.18
N ASP A 139 8.52 3.91 20.09
CA ASP A 139 7.17 4.38 20.41
C ASP A 139 7.09 5.79 21.07
N LYS A 140 8.02 6.70 20.76
CA LYS A 140 8.06 8.06 21.34
C LYS A 140 8.37 9.18 20.33
N ILE A 141 8.19 8.95 19.03
CA ILE A 141 8.57 9.95 18.03
C ILE A 141 7.34 10.77 17.60
N THR A 142 7.32 12.03 18.02
CA THR A 142 6.61 13.13 17.35
C THR A 142 7.01 13.14 15.88
N LYS A 143 6.19 12.55 15.00
CA LYS A 143 6.52 12.45 13.57
C LYS A 143 5.36 12.90 12.70
N LYS A 144 5.71 13.65 11.65
CA LYS A 144 4.85 13.80 10.48
C LYS A 144 4.69 12.42 9.84
N TYR A 145 3.54 11.80 10.06
CA TYR A 145 3.23 10.48 9.51
C TYR A 145 3.03 10.57 8.01
N ASP A 146 2.34 11.62 7.55
CA ASP A 146 2.05 11.78 6.13
C ASP A 146 1.79 13.24 5.69
N SER A 147 1.88 13.47 4.38
CA SER A 147 1.53 14.70 3.68
C SER A 147 1.03 14.36 2.29
N TYR A 148 -0.14 14.86 1.91
CA TYR A 148 -0.69 14.66 0.57
C TYR A 148 -1.56 15.83 0.11
N TYR A 149 -1.83 15.90 -1.19
CA TYR A 149 -2.70 16.89 -1.80
C TYR A 149 -4.17 16.53 -1.59
N PHE A 150 -5.00 17.52 -1.25
CA PHE A 150 -6.43 17.31 -1.07
C PHE A 150 -7.19 17.72 -2.36
N PRO A 151 -7.59 16.78 -3.23
CA PRO A 151 -8.37 17.10 -4.41
C PRO A 151 -9.72 17.65 -3.98
N ILE A 152 -10.30 18.54 -4.80
CA ILE A 152 -11.74 18.76 -4.73
C ILE A 152 -12.39 17.55 -5.38
N GLU A 153 -13.36 16.93 -4.70
CA GLU A 153 -14.34 16.08 -5.38
C GLU A 153 -15.11 16.95 -6.38
N ASP A 154 -14.59 17.09 -7.59
CA ASP A 154 -15.40 17.54 -8.70
C ASP A 154 -16.14 16.32 -9.23
N LYS A 155 -17.37 16.15 -8.75
CA LYS A 155 -18.25 15.03 -9.17
C LYS A 155 -18.50 15.01 -10.68
N ASN A 156 -18.20 16.09 -11.38
CA ASN A 156 -18.37 16.24 -12.82
C ASN A 156 -17.04 16.24 -13.59
N ALA A 157 -15.88 16.21 -12.90
CA ALA A 157 -14.63 16.01 -13.59
C ALA A 157 -14.65 14.58 -14.18
N PRO A 158 -14.34 14.40 -15.47
CA PRO A 158 -14.15 13.07 -16.01
C PRO A 158 -13.09 12.40 -15.14
N VAL A 159 -13.37 11.19 -14.64
CA VAL A 159 -12.41 10.37 -13.90
C VAL A 159 -11.20 10.22 -14.80
N SER A 160 -10.20 11.08 -14.62
CA SER A 160 -9.07 11.08 -15.52
C SER A 160 -8.33 9.76 -15.30
N GLU A 161 -7.72 9.19 -16.34
CA GLU A 161 -6.83 8.02 -16.20
C GLU A 161 -5.74 8.22 -15.11
N TYR A 162 -5.49 9.47 -14.69
CA TYR A 162 -4.60 9.83 -13.58
C TYR A 162 -5.20 9.61 -12.17
N GLU A 163 -6.52 9.55 -12.02
CA GLU A 163 -7.18 9.36 -10.72
C GLU A 163 -7.11 7.92 -10.22
N GLY A 164 -6.86 6.95 -11.11
CA GLY A 164 -6.79 5.52 -10.78
C GLY A 164 -5.72 5.11 -9.77
N CYS A 165 -4.70 5.96 -9.53
CA CYS A 165 -3.68 5.70 -8.50
C CYS A 165 -3.48 6.82 -7.48
N TYR A 166 -3.92 8.06 -7.74
CA TYR A 166 -3.68 9.20 -6.86
C TYR A 166 -4.95 9.86 -6.29
N GLY A 167 -6.13 9.62 -6.86
CA GLY A 167 -7.38 10.22 -6.38
C GLY A 167 -7.95 9.55 -5.11
N PHE A 168 -7.70 8.24 -4.97
CA PHE A 168 -8.28 7.41 -3.89
C PHE A 168 -7.34 7.19 -2.69
N CYS A 169 -6.09 7.65 -2.73
CA CYS A 169 -5.11 7.35 -1.68
C CYS A 169 -5.21 8.23 -0.42
N ASN A 170 -6.09 9.23 -0.40
CA ASN A 170 -6.36 10.00 0.83
C ASN A 170 -7.02 9.14 1.90
N ASP A 171 -7.94 8.27 1.47
CA ASP A 171 -8.63 7.31 2.33
C ASP A 171 -7.64 6.36 3.00
N ALA A 172 -6.69 5.83 2.22
CA ALA A 172 -5.59 5.00 2.69
C ALA A 172 -4.82 5.65 3.86
N SER A 173 -4.45 6.91 3.64
CA SER A 173 -3.63 7.69 4.58
C SER A 173 -4.35 7.83 5.91
N LEU A 174 -5.63 8.21 5.86
CA LEU A 174 -6.47 8.39 7.04
C LEU A 174 -6.76 7.07 7.76
N GLY A 175 -6.99 5.98 7.03
CA GLY A 175 -7.28 4.67 7.60
C GLY A 175 -6.11 4.06 8.36
N THR A 176 -4.92 4.04 7.74
CA THR A 176 -3.71 3.55 8.42
C THR A 176 -3.30 4.48 9.56
N PHE A 177 -3.35 5.80 9.34
CA PHE A 177 -3.10 6.79 10.39
C PHE A 177 -4.00 6.58 11.62
N ALA A 178 -5.31 6.43 11.41
CA ALA A 178 -6.24 6.17 12.49
C ALA A 178 -5.94 4.85 13.20
N SER A 179 -5.58 3.80 12.46
CA SER A 179 -5.25 2.49 13.04
C SER A 179 -3.98 2.56 13.91
N LEU A 180 -2.95 3.28 13.48
CA LEU A 180 -1.74 3.51 14.28
C LEU A 180 -2.04 4.26 15.57
N VAL A 181 -2.81 5.35 15.50
CA VAL A 181 -3.18 6.15 16.68
C VAL A 181 -4.13 5.40 17.63
N LYS A 182 -4.95 4.47 17.11
CA LYS A 182 -5.77 3.59 17.95
C LYS A 182 -4.94 2.57 18.72
N LYS A 183 -3.89 2.02 18.09
CA LYS A 183 -3.01 1.01 18.69
C LYS A 183 -2.19 1.57 19.86
N ASP A 184 -1.81 2.84 19.79
CA ASP A 184 -1.06 3.53 20.84
C ASP A 184 -2.00 4.36 21.74
N ASN A 185 -2.16 3.94 22.99
CA ASN A 185 -3.01 4.64 23.97
C ASN A 185 -2.51 6.03 24.34
N ASP A 186 -1.21 6.26 24.21
CA ASP A 186 -0.58 7.54 24.49
C ASP A 186 -0.41 8.38 23.22
N ALA A 187 -0.89 7.95 22.05
CA ALA A 187 -0.87 8.77 20.85
C ALA A 187 -2.05 9.74 20.74
N THR A 188 -1.75 10.95 20.23
CA THR A 188 -2.69 11.96 19.76
C THR A 188 -2.48 12.18 18.27
N ALA A 189 -3.57 12.10 17.50
CA ALA A 189 -3.64 12.46 16.10
C ALA A 189 -3.76 13.98 15.95
N PHE A 190 -2.81 14.58 15.23
CA PHE A 190 -2.91 15.95 14.75
C PHE A 190 -3.08 15.94 13.23
N VAL A 191 -4.08 16.67 12.75
CA VAL A 191 -4.34 16.85 11.32
C VAL A 191 -4.25 18.34 11.02
N ILE A 192 -3.35 18.74 10.13
CA ILE A 192 -3.28 20.13 9.66
C ILE A 192 -3.85 20.21 8.25
N LEU A 193 -4.84 21.07 8.06
CA LEU A 193 -5.51 21.29 6.78
C LEU A 193 -5.08 22.64 6.20
N TYR A 194 -4.61 22.62 4.95
CA TYR A 194 -4.19 23.80 4.21
C TYR A 194 -5.07 23.99 2.98
N PRO A 195 -6.05 24.90 2.98
CA PRO A 195 -6.76 25.29 1.77
C PRO A 195 -5.84 26.05 0.80
N GLU A 196 -6.27 26.16 -0.45
CA GLU A 196 -5.64 27.04 -1.44
C GLU A 196 -5.97 28.51 -1.17
N ILE A 197 -5.07 29.42 -1.52
CA ILE A 197 -5.31 30.86 -1.35
C ILE A 197 -6.53 31.37 -2.15
N SER A 198 -6.83 30.73 -3.28
CA SER A 198 -8.00 31.01 -4.12
C SER A 198 -9.31 30.39 -3.57
N ASP A 199 -9.23 29.56 -2.53
CA ASP A 199 -10.40 28.87 -2.02
C ASP A 199 -11.39 29.83 -1.37
N ARG A 200 -12.68 29.54 -1.60
CA ARG A 200 -13.75 30.13 -0.81
C ARG A 200 -13.64 29.65 0.64
N LYS A 201 -14.04 30.49 1.59
CA LYS A 201 -14.03 30.16 3.04
C LYS A 201 -14.73 28.83 3.36
N THR A 202 -15.73 28.45 2.59
CA THR A 202 -16.49 27.20 2.77
C THR A 202 -15.69 25.94 2.43
N VAL A 203 -14.61 26.03 1.63
CA VAL A 203 -13.79 24.89 1.26
C VAL A 203 -13.08 24.30 2.49
N PHE A 204 -12.51 25.15 3.35
CA PHE A 204 -11.91 24.69 4.60
C PHE A 204 -12.92 23.92 5.48
N ALA A 205 -14.14 24.45 5.62
CA ALA A 205 -15.19 23.79 6.39
C ALA A 205 -15.55 22.40 5.83
N LYS A 206 -15.58 22.27 4.48
CA LYS A 206 -15.80 20.98 3.81
C LYS A 206 -14.64 20.00 4.04
N MET A 207 -13.39 20.46 3.90
CA MET A 207 -12.20 19.64 4.18
C MET A 207 -12.23 19.14 5.62
N LEU A 208 -12.47 20.04 6.58
CA LEU A 208 -12.59 19.73 8.00
C LEU A 208 -13.68 18.70 8.25
N GLN A 209 -14.88 18.90 7.68
CA GLN A 209 -16.00 17.99 7.86
C GLN A 209 -15.72 16.60 7.28
N SER A 210 -15.14 16.52 6.08
CA SER A 210 -14.78 15.24 5.44
C SER A 210 -13.76 14.49 6.28
N VAL A 211 -12.60 15.10 6.56
CA VAL A 211 -11.53 14.42 7.31
C VAL A 211 -11.99 14.02 8.71
N ARG A 212 -12.77 14.88 9.39
CA ARG A 212 -13.34 14.54 10.69
C ARG A 212 -14.32 13.37 10.60
N ARG A 213 -15.23 13.37 9.62
CA ARG A 213 -16.19 12.29 9.40
C ARG A 213 -15.44 10.99 9.12
N ASP A 214 -14.47 11.00 8.23
CA ASP A 214 -13.78 9.79 7.81
C ASP A 214 -12.97 9.22 8.99
N LEU A 215 -12.21 10.04 9.73
CA LEU A 215 -11.48 9.58 10.91
C LEU A 215 -12.39 9.07 12.03
N THR A 216 -13.48 9.77 12.35
CA THR A 216 -14.29 9.45 13.54
C THR A 216 -15.42 8.46 13.27
N LYS A 217 -16.01 8.48 12.08
CA LYS A 217 -17.15 7.62 11.71
C LYS A 217 -16.73 6.42 10.90
N LYS A 218 -15.83 6.58 9.93
CA LYS A 218 -15.39 5.48 9.07
C LYS A 218 -14.26 4.67 9.72
N TYR A 219 -13.30 5.33 10.36
CA TYR A 219 -12.16 4.67 11.00
C TYR A 219 -12.23 4.60 12.53
N GLU A 220 -13.33 5.10 13.11
CA GLU A 220 -13.64 4.98 14.55
C GLU A 220 -12.52 5.52 15.45
N LEU A 221 -11.77 6.52 14.98
CA LEU A 221 -10.78 7.20 15.81
C LEU A 221 -11.51 7.99 16.90
N PRO A 222 -11.23 7.73 18.20
CA PRO A 222 -11.87 8.45 19.28
C PRO A 222 -11.63 9.95 19.15
N LEU A 223 -12.71 10.75 19.26
CA LEU A 223 -12.62 12.20 19.08
C LEU A 223 -11.63 12.86 20.06
N LEU A 224 -11.47 12.30 21.26
CA LEU A 224 -10.51 12.76 22.27
C LEU A 224 -9.04 12.61 21.83
N LYS A 225 -8.75 11.70 20.89
CA LYS A 225 -7.42 11.52 20.30
C LYS A 225 -7.20 12.40 19.06
N LEU A 226 -8.21 13.13 18.57
CA LEU A 226 -8.13 13.86 17.30
C LEU A 226 -8.12 15.39 17.51
N LYS A 227 -7.07 16.05 17.01
CA LYS A 227 -6.94 17.50 16.95
C LYS A 227 -6.78 17.93 15.48
N ILE A 228 -7.64 18.83 15.01
CA ILE A 228 -7.57 19.36 13.64
C ILE A 228 -7.23 20.85 13.68
N ILE A 229 -6.22 21.26 12.92
CA ILE A 229 -5.64 22.61 12.90
C ILE A 229 -5.89 23.24 11.52
N ASN A 230 -6.28 24.51 11.51
CA ASN A 230 -6.22 25.33 10.29
C ASN A 230 -4.78 25.78 10.04
N GLY A 231 -4.16 25.23 9.00
CA GLY A 231 -2.76 25.50 8.69
C GLY A 231 -2.50 26.84 7.99
N GLY A 232 -3.56 27.62 7.71
CA GLY A 232 -3.47 28.76 6.80
C GLY A 232 -3.44 28.31 5.34
N PHE A 233 -3.04 29.20 4.43
CA PHE A 233 -3.12 28.92 3.00
C PHE A 233 -1.82 28.33 2.44
N ARG A 234 -1.98 27.45 1.46
CA ARG A 234 -0.89 27.00 0.60
C ARG A 234 -1.22 27.25 -0.87
N ARG A 235 -0.22 27.08 -1.74
CA ARG A 235 -0.38 27.14 -3.20
C ARG A 235 -1.24 26.00 -3.75
N GLN A 236 -1.23 24.86 -3.06
CA GLN A 236 -2.04 23.68 -3.36
C GLN A 236 -2.67 23.15 -2.08
N ARG A 237 -3.91 22.66 -2.17
CA ARG A 237 -4.60 22.11 -1.00
C ARG A 237 -3.83 20.91 -0.48
N SER A 238 -3.61 20.85 0.82
CA SER A 238 -2.90 19.72 1.40
C SER A 238 -3.37 19.37 2.80
N VAL A 239 -3.10 18.12 3.17
CA VAL A 239 -3.29 17.58 4.52
C VAL A 239 -1.93 17.14 5.04
N GLU A 240 -1.68 17.38 6.31
CA GLU A 240 -0.58 16.79 7.05
C GLU A 240 -1.13 15.97 8.20
N LEU A 241 -0.65 14.73 8.31
CA LEU A 241 -1.00 13.80 9.37
C LEU A 241 0.20 13.67 10.31
N TRP A 242 -0.04 13.86 11.58
CA TRP A 242 0.99 13.88 12.62
C TRP A 242 0.56 12.98 13.79
N ILE A 243 1.46 12.11 14.23
CA ILE A 243 1.26 11.26 15.41
C ILE A 243 2.22 11.76 16.48
N LEU A 244 1.68 12.17 17.62
CA LEU A 244 2.44 12.72 18.74
C LEU A 244 2.05 12.03 20.04
N PRO A 245 2.98 11.84 20.99
CA PRO A 245 2.64 11.48 22.35
C PRO A 245 1.63 12.44 23.00
N LYS A 246 0.86 11.93 23.94
CA LYS A 246 -0.20 12.65 24.64
C LYS A 246 0.42 13.74 25.50
N GLY A 247 -0.12 14.95 25.37
CA GLY A 247 0.38 16.12 26.09
C GLY A 247 1.44 16.93 25.36
N GLU A 248 1.99 16.39 24.25
CA GLU A 248 2.95 17.13 23.43
C GLU A 248 2.33 18.34 22.73
N HIS A 249 3.20 19.31 22.41
CA HIS A 249 2.80 20.51 21.70
C HIS A 249 2.32 20.22 20.29
N ALA A 250 1.30 20.97 19.86
CA ALA A 250 0.80 20.87 18.50
C ALA A 250 1.90 21.14 17.47
N PRO A 251 1.94 20.40 16.34
CA PRO A 251 2.86 20.71 15.25
C PRO A 251 2.62 22.11 14.71
N VAL A 252 3.71 22.80 14.34
CA VAL A 252 3.65 24.15 13.78
C VAL A 252 3.19 24.08 12.33
N ALA A 253 2.12 24.81 12.02
CA ALA A 253 1.64 24.91 10.65
C ALA A 253 2.65 25.66 9.75
N THR A 254 2.77 25.23 8.50
CA THR A 254 3.70 25.78 7.52
C THR A 254 2.96 26.27 6.26
N PRO A 255 2.19 27.37 6.35
CA PRO A 255 1.56 28.00 5.19
C PRO A 255 2.62 28.54 4.22
N ASN A 256 2.33 28.50 2.93
CA ASN A 256 3.23 29.03 1.88
C ASN A 256 2.52 29.95 0.88
N ALA A 257 1.29 30.37 1.19
CA ALA A 257 0.55 31.38 0.47
C ALA A 257 -0.12 32.34 1.46
N PHE A 258 -0.13 33.63 1.14
CA PHE A 258 -0.64 34.67 2.02
C PHE A 258 -1.56 35.62 1.25
N PRO A 259 -2.79 35.88 1.73
CA PRO A 259 -3.70 36.83 1.10
C PRO A 259 -3.05 38.21 0.96
N LYS A 260 -3.25 38.87 -0.20
CA LYS A 260 -2.82 40.27 -0.35
C LYS A 260 -3.56 41.12 0.67
N VAL A 261 -2.82 41.76 1.58
CA VAL A 261 -3.39 42.74 2.50
C VAL A 261 -3.93 43.89 1.64
N ARG A 262 -5.26 44.07 1.61
CA ARG A 262 -5.84 45.29 1.04
C ARG A 262 -5.36 46.45 1.90
N LYS A 263 -4.39 47.24 1.41
CA LYS A 263 -4.07 48.53 2.02
C LYS A 263 -5.37 49.34 2.00
N LYS A 264 -5.91 49.66 3.18
CA LYS A 264 -7.01 50.62 3.28
C LYS A 264 -6.51 51.90 2.60
N ARG A 265 -7.14 52.30 1.50
CA ARG A 265 -6.98 53.65 0.98
C ARG A 265 -7.46 54.57 2.10
N LYS A 266 -6.53 55.37 2.63
CA LYS A 266 -6.85 56.45 3.56
C LYS A 266 -7.69 57.49 2.84
#